data_AF-A0A382FDU9-F1
#
_entry.id   AF-A0A382FDU9-F1
#
_cell.length_a   1.000
_cell.length_b   1.000
_cell.length_c   1.000
_cell.angle_alpha   90.00
_cell.angle_beta   90.00
_cell.angle_gamma   90.00
#
_symmetry.space_group_name_H-M   'P 1'
#
loop_
_entity.id
_entity.type
_entity.pdbx_description
1 polymer ?
#
loop_
_entity_poly.entity_id
_entity_poly.type
_entity_poly.pdbx_seq_one_letter_code
_entity_poly.pdbx_strand_id
1 'polypeptide(L)'
;PMWMACLSQETFEMAGAYGHNLLMGSVFGLTPDLAIERRRDYYRGLIRAGHDPNDRQVGCLMMVYVADTKEQAEAEYREAC
;
A
#
# COMPACT_ATOMS: atom_id res chain seq x y z
N PRO A 1 5.03 -15.31 6.52
CA PRO A 1 3.73 -14.58 6.60
C PRO A 1 3.19 -14.38 5.18
N MET A 2 1.88 -14.55 4.96
CA MET A 2 1.24 -14.37 3.64
C MET A 2 0.94 -12.89 3.39
N TRP A 3 1.16 -12.43 2.15
CA TRP A 3 0.86 -11.07 1.70
C TRP A 3 -0.17 -11.12 0.57
N MET A 4 -1.04 -10.11 0.51
CA MET A 4 -1.96 -9.92 -0.61
C MET A 4 -1.77 -8.54 -1.23
N ALA A 5 -1.57 -8.50 -2.55
CA ALA A 5 -1.56 -7.26 -3.32
C ALA A 5 -3.01 -6.83 -3.61
N CYS A 6 -3.35 -5.60 -3.24
CA CYS A 6 -4.74 -5.11 -3.29
C CYS A 6 -4.82 -3.80 -4.07
N LEU A 7 -5.85 -3.67 -4.91
CA LEU A 7 -6.08 -2.50 -5.79
C LEU A 7 -7.50 -1.93 -5.67
N SER A 8 -8.47 -2.69 -5.17
CA SER A 8 -9.88 -2.30 -5.03
C SER A 8 -10.37 -2.46 -3.59
N GLN A 9 -11.44 -1.76 -3.21
CA GLN A 9 -12.10 -1.92 -1.89
C GLN A 9 -12.22 -3.39 -1.45
N GLU A 10 -12.79 -4.20 -2.33
CA GLU A 10 -13.09 -5.60 -2.11
C GLU A 10 -11.82 -6.38 -1.77
N THR A 11 -10.73 -6.16 -2.50
CA THR A 11 -9.46 -6.84 -2.23
C THR A 11 -8.83 -6.45 -0.90
N PHE A 12 -9.01 -5.21 -0.44
CA PHE A 12 -8.54 -4.79 0.90
C PHE A 12 -9.36 -5.43 2.02
N GLU A 13 -10.70 -5.42 1.91
CA GLU A 13 -11.56 -6.10 2.89
C GLU A 13 -11.27 -7.62 2.93
N MET A 14 -11.07 -8.24 1.77
CA MET A 14 -10.71 -9.66 1.63
C MET A 14 -9.36 -9.98 2.27
N ALA A 15 -8.32 -9.17 2.03
CA ALA A 15 -7.01 -9.35 2.67
C ALA A 15 -7.12 -9.31 4.21
N GLY A 16 -7.97 -8.43 4.73
CA GLY A 16 -8.26 -8.36 6.16
C GLY A 16 -9.01 -9.59 6.66
N ALA A 17 -10.05 -10.02 5.96
CA ALA A 17 -10.81 -11.21 6.33
C ALA A 17 -9.94 -12.49 6.37
N TYR A 18 -8.97 -12.60 5.46
CA TYR A 18 -8.01 -13.72 5.45
C TYR A 18 -6.88 -13.58 6.46
N GLY A 19 -6.77 -12.45 7.15
CA GLY A 19 -5.71 -12.21 8.11
C GLY A 19 -4.32 -12.17 7.47
N HIS A 20 -4.22 -11.72 6.21
CA HIS A 20 -2.94 -11.58 5.51
C HIS A 20 -2.32 -10.21 5.76
N ASN A 21 -1.01 -10.08 5.55
CA ASN A 21 -0.37 -8.78 5.42
C ASN A 21 -0.85 -8.09 4.13
N LEU A 22 -0.87 -6.77 4.16
CA LEU A 22 -1.40 -5.95 3.07
C LEU A 22 -0.27 -5.35 2.24
N LEU A 23 -0.29 -5.57 0.92
CA LEU A 23 0.51 -4.85 -0.04
C LEU A 23 -0.38 -3.94 -0.90
N MET A 24 -0.16 -2.64 -0.84
CA MET A 24 -0.79 -1.61 -1.68
C MET A 24 0.26 -0.94 -2.56
N GLY A 25 -0.11 -0.04 -3.49
CA GLY A 25 0.90 0.64 -4.30
C GLY A 25 0.44 1.95 -4.95
N SER A 26 1.25 2.99 -4.83
CA SER A 26 1.00 4.32 -5.44
C SER A 26 1.04 4.28 -6.97
N VAL A 27 1.80 3.33 -7.53
CA VAL A 27 1.99 3.17 -8.99
C VAL A 27 0.72 2.76 -9.73
N PHE A 28 -0.33 2.36 -9.00
CA PHE A 28 -1.62 1.94 -9.56
C PHE A 28 -2.76 2.94 -9.25
N GLY A 29 -2.45 4.23 -9.18
CA GLY A 29 -3.46 5.30 -8.99
C GLY A 29 -3.92 5.49 -7.54
N LEU A 30 -3.24 4.88 -6.58
CA LEU A 30 -3.53 5.02 -5.16
C LEU A 30 -3.02 6.38 -4.64
N THR A 31 -3.95 7.28 -4.31
CA THR A 31 -3.66 8.57 -3.67
C THR A 31 -3.53 8.43 -2.14
N PRO A 32 -2.94 9.43 -1.43
CA PRO A 32 -2.88 9.42 0.03
C PRO A 32 -4.25 9.30 0.71
N ASP A 33 -5.26 10.02 0.22
CA ASP A 33 -6.61 9.96 0.78
C ASP A 33 -7.24 8.57 0.56
N LEU A 34 -7.10 8.03 -0.66
CA LEU A 34 -7.59 6.69 -0.96
C LEU A 34 -6.86 5.62 -0.14
N ALA A 35 -5.56 5.78 0.11
CA ALA A 35 -4.79 4.89 0.99
C ALA A 35 -5.29 4.89 2.44
N ILE A 36 -5.78 6.01 2.96
CA ILE A 36 -6.41 6.08 4.28
C ILE A 36 -7.72 5.29 4.27
N GLU A 37 -8.56 5.50 3.26
CA GLU A 37 -9.83 4.78 3.11
C GLU A 37 -9.62 3.27 2.98
N ARG A 38 -8.75 2.83 2.07
CA ARG A 38 -8.52 1.40 1.81
C ARG A 38 -7.91 0.69 3.03
N ARG A 39 -7.08 1.37 3.83
CA ARG A 39 -6.61 0.83 5.11
C ARG A 39 -7.75 0.62 6.10
N ARG A 40 -8.74 1.50 6.15
CA ARG A 40 -9.94 1.29 7.00
C ARG A 40 -10.72 0.05 6.57
N ASP A 41 -10.83 -0.20 5.27
CA ASP A 41 -11.48 -1.40 4.72
C ASP A 41 -10.73 -2.68 5.11
N TYR A 42 -9.40 -2.66 5.00
CA TYR A 42 -8.55 -3.76 5.46
C TYR A 42 -8.73 -4.05 6.96
N TYR A 43 -8.65 -3.03 7.82
CA TYR A 43 -8.83 -3.21 9.27
C TYR A 43 -10.25 -3.67 9.62
N ARG A 44 -11.26 -3.22 8.89
CA ARG A 44 -12.64 -3.71 9.03
C ARG A 44 -12.73 -5.20 8.74
N GLY A 45 -12.04 -5.68 7.70
CA GLY A 45 -11.94 -7.10 7.38
C GLY A 45 -11.28 -7.91 8.51
N LEU A 46 -10.15 -7.42 9.04
CA LEU A 46 -9.43 -8.06 10.15
C LEU A 46 -10.32 -8.21 11.39
N ILE A 47 -10.93 -7.11 11.83
CA ILE A 47 -11.77 -7.08 13.04
C ILE A 47 -12.96 -8.02 12.89
N ARG A 48 -13.64 -8.00 11.73
CA ARG A 48 -14.81 -8.87 11.48
C ARG A 48 -14.45 -10.36 11.50
N ALA A 49 -13.23 -10.71 11.08
CA ALA A 49 -12.75 -12.10 11.05
C ALA A 49 -12.00 -12.52 12.31
N GLY A 50 -11.88 -11.65 13.32
CA GLY A 50 -11.25 -11.97 14.61
C GLY A 50 -9.71 -11.96 14.60
N HIS A 51 -9.08 -11.32 13.61
CA HIS A 51 -7.63 -11.16 13.58
C HIS A 51 -7.19 -9.93 14.38
N ASP A 52 -6.07 -10.04 15.12
CA ASP A 52 -5.44 -8.88 15.75
C ASP A 52 -4.75 -8.00 14.69
N PRO A 53 -5.13 -6.71 14.54
CA PRO A 53 -4.45 -5.80 13.64
C PRO A 53 -2.97 -5.55 13.95
N ASN A 54 -2.53 -5.71 15.20
CA ASN A 54 -1.15 -5.46 15.61
C ASN A 54 -0.19 -6.56 15.14
N ASP A 55 -0.71 -7.74 14.84
CA ASP A 55 0.07 -8.86 14.28
C ASP A 55 0.22 -8.77 12.75
N ARG A 56 -0.19 -7.65 12.13
CA ARG A 56 -0.22 -7.49 10.68
C ARG A 56 0.67 -6.36 10.20
N GLN A 57 1.22 -6.55 9.01
CA GLN A 57 2.09 -5.56 8.35
C GLN A 57 1.40 -5.00 7.12
N VAL A 58 1.68 -3.72 6.85
CA VAL A 58 1.23 -3.00 5.66
C VAL A 58 2.45 -2.47 4.92
N GLY A 59 2.56 -2.80 3.64
CA GLY A 59 3.60 -2.35 2.72
C GLY A 59 3.00 -1.56 1.56
N CYS A 60 3.74 -0.58 1.05
CA CYS A 60 3.33 0.23 -0.10
C CYS A 60 4.43 0.21 -1.16
N LEU A 61 4.10 -0.25 -2.37
CA LEU A 61 4.96 -0.09 -3.54
C LEU A 61 4.95 1.38 -3.98
N MET A 62 6.12 2.01 -3.92
CA MET A 62 6.35 3.37 -4.42
C MET A 62 7.58 3.40 -5.31
N MET A 63 7.48 4.07 -6.46
CA MET A 63 8.66 4.43 -7.26
C MET A 63 9.29 5.66 -6.62
N VAL A 64 10.55 5.55 -6.25
CA VAL A 64 11.32 6.66 -5.67
C VAL A 64 12.62 6.77 -6.45
N TYR A 65 12.87 7.97 -6.98
CA TYR A 65 14.16 8.34 -7.56
C TYR A 65 14.86 9.28 -6.57
N VAL A 66 16.11 8.99 -6.23
CA VAL A 66 16.88 9.74 -5.22
C VAL A 66 18.25 10.09 -5.76
N ALA A 67 18.73 11.28 -5.40
CA ALA A 67 20.08 11.78 -5.64
C ALA A 67 20.51 12.66 -4.46
N ASP A 68 21.73 13.19 -4.49
CA ASP A 68 22.26 14.03 -3.40
C ASP A 68 21.48 15.34 -3.24
N THR A 69 20.94 15.86 -4.35
CA THR A 69 20.04 17.02 -4.34
C THR A 69 18.75 16.75 -5.11
N LYS A 70 17.72 17.53 -4.80
CA LYS A 70 16.45 17.48 -5.54
C LYS A 70 16.67 17.81 -7.02
N GLU A 71 17.47 18.84 -7.30
CA GLU A 71 17.77 19.31 -8.65
C GLU A 71 18.46 18.23 -9.48
N GLN A 72 19.39 17.48 -8.87
CA GLN A 72 20.05 16.36 -9.52
C GLN A 72 19.05 15.24 -9.81
N ALA A 73 18.20 14.87 -8.84
CA ALA A 73 17.19 13.83 -9.02
C ALA A 73 16.21 14.17 -10.17
N GLU A 74 15.77 15.43 -10.26
CA GLU A 74 14.89 15.91 -11.33
C GLU A 74 15.56 15.93 -12.71
N ALA A 75 16.86 16.26 -12.77
CA ALA A 75 17.63 16.27 -14.00
C ALA A 75 17.86 14.84 -14.53
N GLU A 76 18.38 13.95 -13.70
CA GLU A 76 18.69 12.57 -14.09
C GLU A 76 17.42 11.77 -14.44
N TYR A 77 16.32 11.96 -13.68
CA TYR A 77 15.05 11.30 -13.99
C TYR A 77 14.50 11.72 -15.35
N ARG A 78 14.65 13.00 -15.73
CA ARG A 78 14.20 13.52 -17.03
C ARG A 78 15.01 12.95 -18.19
N GLU A 79 16.28 12.63 -17.99
CA GLU A 79 17.11 12.00 -19.02
C GLU A 79 16.80 10.50 -19.17
N ALA A 80 16.37 9.84 -18.09
CA ALA A 80 16.09 8.41 -18.06
C ALA A 80 14.70 8.01 -18.60
N CYS A 81 13.77 8.96 -18.80
CA CYS A 81 12.38 8.74 -19.20
C CYS A 81 12.04 9.50 -20.48
#